data_AF-A0A7S0D5M3-F1
#
_entry.id   AF-A0A7S0D5M3-F1
#
_cell.length_a   1.000
_cell.length_b   1.000
_cell.length_c   1.000
_cell.angle_alpha   90.00
_cell.angle_beta   90.00
_cell.angle_gamma   90.00
#
_symmetry.space_group_name_H-M   'P 1'
#
loop_
_entity.id
_entity.type
_entity.pdbx_description
1 polymer ?
#
loop_
_entity_poly.entity_id
_entity_poly.type
_entity_poly.pdbx_seq_one_letter_code
_entity_poly.pdbx_strand_id
1 'polypeptide(L)'
;MTPLPGLVSDIIRKASEELKVPVWCKIRILPTLKETIAFAVMLEASGCSLLAVHARQRERSHHSGSADWSTIRHLKKVLEIPVVANGNVQCLTDAQNCLKHTEADAVMSANGILANPKIFSGFGCRRQTKHKDNDEKSFEVNTIQHPMRESLVSAHCFGH
;
A
#
# COMPACT_ATOMS: atom_id res chain seq x y z
N MET A 1 -11.67 -14.24 -11.94
CA MET A 1 -10.58 -15.18 -12.27
C MET A 1 -9.26 -14.59 -11.81
N THR A 2 -8.68 -15.12 -10.74
CA THR A 2 -7.30 -14.84 -10.33
C THR A 2 -6.37 -15.53 -11.35
N PRO A 3 -5.30 -14.88 -11.85
CA PRO A 3 -4.35 -15.57 -12.74
C PRO A 3 -3.81 -16.85 -12.07
N LEU A 4 -3.48 -17.85 -12.90
CA LEU A 4 -2.95 -19.13 -12.40
C LEU A 4 -1.70 -18.88 -11.54
N PRO A 5 -1.68 -19.27 -10.26
CA PRO A 5 -0.58 -18.96 -9.34
C PRO A 5 0.81 -19.34 -9.88
N GLY A 6 0.91 -20.44 -10.62
CA GLY A 6 2.17 -20.88 -11.24
C GLY A 6 2.72 -19.89 -12.26
N LEU A 7 1.89 -19.37 -13.16
CA LEU A 7 2.31 -18.40 -14.17
C LEU A 7 2.80 -17.09 -13.52
N VAL A 8 2.12 -16.64 -12.47
CA VAL A 8 2.53 -15.42 -11.73
C VAL A 8 3.89 -15.61 -11.08
N SER A 9 4.10 -16.75 -10.42
CA SER A 9 5.39 -17.11 -9.81
C SER A 9 6.52 -17.11 -10.84
N ASP A 10 6.31 -17.75 -11.99
CA ASP A 10 7.33 -17.86 -13.04
C ASP A 10 7.71 -16.50 -13.63
N ILE A 11 6.74 -15.62 -13.84
CA ILE A 11 7.00 -14.25 -14.32
C ILE A 11 7.85 -13.47 -13.31
N ILE A 12 7.48 -13.51 -12.03
CA ILE A 12 8.18 -12.74 -10.98
C ILE A 12 9.58 -13.29 -10.79
N ARG A 13 9.73 -14.61 -10.74
CA ARG A 13 11.03 -15.28 -10.63
C ARG A 13 11.94 -14.93 -11.79
N LYS A 14 11.44 -15.04 -13.03
CA LYS A 14 12.25 -14.67 -14.19
C LYS A 14 12.63 -13.20 -14.19
N ALA A 15 11.71 -12.31 -13.81
CA ALA A 15 12.01 -10.88 -13.71
C ALA A 15 13.03 -10.57 -12.60
N SER A 16 12.92 -11.22 -11.43
CA SER A 16 13.83 -10.98 -10.30
C SER A 16 15.23 -11.53 -10.55
N GLU A 17 15.37 -12.63 -11.30
CA GLU A 17 16.65 -13.22 -11.69
C GLU A 17 17.38 -12.42 -12.79
N GLU A 18 16.64 -11.87 -13.76
CA GLU A 18 17.24 -11.27 -14.97
C GLU A 18 17.42 -9.74 -14.87
N LEU A 19 16.61 -9.07 -14.05
CA LEU A 19 16.68 -7.62 -13.91
C LEU A 19 17.67 -7.22 -12.82
N LYS A 20 18.47 -6.19 -13.09
CA LYS A 20 19.39 -5.59 -12.11
C LYS A 20 18.70 -4.69 -11.07
N VAL A 21 17.38 -4.52 -11.19
CA VAL A 21 16.57 -3.63 -10.37
C VAL A 21 15.56 -4.45 -9.56
N PRO A 22 15.17 -4.00 -8.35
CA PRO A 22 14.22 -4.72 -7.53
C PRO A 22 12.85 -4.83 -8.22
N VAL A 23 12.26 -6.03 -8.16
CA VAL A 23 10.91 -6.30 -8.69
C VAL A 23 9.90 -6.13 -7.57
N TRP A 24 8.91 -5.26 -7.77
CA TRP A 24 7.81 -5.02 -6.83
C TRP A 24 6.51 -5.58 -7.37
N CYS A 25 5.65 -6.05 -6.47
CA CYS A 25 4.31 -6.52 -6.84
C CYS A 25 3.23 -5.60 -6.26
N LYS A 26 2.15 -5.42 -7.02
CA LYS A 26 0.93 -4.76 -6.53
C LYS A 26 -0.28 -5.67 -6.72
N ILE A 27 -0.97 -5.97 -5.63
CA ILE A 27 -2.10 -6.91 -5.63
C ILE A 27 -3.38 -6.31 -5.06
N ARG A 28 -4.48 -7.03 -5.26
CA ARG A 28 -5.73 -6.89 -4.52
C ARG A 28 -5.88 -8.10 -3.61
N ILE A 29 -6.53 -7.95 -2.47
CA ILE A 29 -6.85 -9.09 -1.59
C ILE A 29 -7.78 -10.07 -2.30
N LEU A 30 -7.65 -11.35 -1.96
CA LEU A 30 -8.43 -12.46 -2.50
C LEU A 30 -9.70 -12.69 -1.65
N PRO A 31 -10.62 -13.58 -2.08
CA PRO A 31 -11.86 -13.87 -1.35
C PRO A 31 -11.66 -14.20 0.13
N THR A 32 -10.57 -14.91 0.46
CA THR A 32 -10.24 -15.27 1.83
C THR A 32 -8.86 -14.73 2.28
N LEU A 33 -8.72 -14.57 3.60
CA LEU A 33 -7.43 -14.21 4.21
C LEU A 33 -6.36 -15.28 3.92
N LYS A 34 -6.71 -16.56 4.01
CA LYS A 34 -5.80 -17.69 3.76
C LYS A 34 -5.25 -17.67 2.34
N GLU A 35 -6.11 -17.46 1.35
CA GLU A 35 -5.69 -17.33 -0.06
C GLU A 35 -4.80 -16.11 -0.26
N THR A 36 -5.15 -14.98 0.36
CA THR A 36 -4.36 -13.75 0.26
C THR A 36 -2.95 -13.93 0.83
N ILE A 37 -2.83 -14.57 2.01
CA ILE A 37 -1.54 -14.88 2.63
C ILE A 37 -0.74 -15.85 1.75
N ALA A 38 -1.35 -16.96 1.31
CA ALA A 38 -0.65 -17.95 0.48
C ALA A 38 -0.14 -17.33 -0.83
N PHE A 39 -0.94 -16.44 -1.44
CA PHE A 39 -0.52 -15.71 -2.63
C PHE A 39 0.63 -14.76 -2.33
N ALA A 40 0.56 -13.96 -1.28
CA ALA A 40 1.61 -13.01 -0.91
C ALA A 40 2.95 -13.69 -0.57
N VAL A 41 2.93 -14.78 0.19
CA VAL A 41 4.13 -15.59 0.51
C VAL A 41 4.74 -16.18 -0.76
N MET A 42 3.92 -16.62 -1.71
CA MET A 42 4.42 -17.09 -3.00
C MET A 42 5.10 -15.96 -3.79
N LEU A 43 4.54 -14.74 -3.81
CA LEU A 43 5.19 -13.59 -4.47
C LEU A 43 6.57 -13.28 -3.87
N GLU A 44 6.65 -13.25 -2.53
CA GLU A 44 7.91 -13.05 -1.80
C GLU A 44 8.94 -14.14 -2.16
N ALA A 45 8.54 -15.41 -2.10
CA ALA A 45 9.40 -16.54 -2.47
C ALA A 45 9.85 -16.52 -3.95
N SER A 46 9.05 -15.93 -4.85
CA SER A 46 9.43 -15.74 -6.26
C SER A 46 10.39 -14.56 -6.48
N GLY A 47 10.78 -13.82 -5.43
CA GLY A 47 11.71 -12.69 -5.54
C GLY A 47 11.04 -11.32 -5.63
N CYS A 48 9.76 -11.20 -5.26
CA CYS A 48 9.17 -9.90 -5.00
C CYS A 48 9.88 -9.24 -3.80
N SER A 49 10.38 -8.02 -3.98
CA SER A 49 11.16 -7.29 -2.97
C SER A 49 10.36 -6.23 -2.20
N LEU A 50 9.15 -5.90 -2.65
CA LEU A 50 8.18 -5.04 -1.96
C LEU A 50 6.77 -5.37 -2.45
N LEU A 51 5.80 -5.45 -1.53
CA LEU A 51 4.41 -5.77 -1.84
C LEU A 51 3.46 -4.61 -1.53
N ALA A 52 2.87 -4.01 -2.57
CA ALA A 52 1.77 -3.06 -2.41
C ALA A 52 0.41 -3.77 -2.43
N VAL A 53 -0.39 -3.61 -1.38
CA VAL A 53 -1.66 -4.34 -1.20
C VAL A 53 -2.83 -3.37 -1.23
N HIS A 54 -3.68 -3.48 -2.24
CA HIS A 54 -5.00 -2.85 -2.20
C HIS A 54 -5.95 -3.73 -1.39
N ALA A 55 -6.37 -3.24 -0.22
CA ALA A 55 -7.28 -3.89 0.72
C ALA A 55 -8.75 -4.03 0.23
N ARG A 56 -8.95 -4.27 -1.07
CA ARG A 56 -10.26 -4.56 -1.68
C ARG A 56 -10.17 -5.71 -2.66
N GLN A 57 -11.18 -6.57 -2.63
CA GLN A 57 -11.35 -7.64 -3.59
C GLN A 57 -11.69 -7.09 -4.99
N ARG A 58 -11.35 -7.83 -6.04
CA ARG A 58 -11.59 -7.41 -7.43
C ARG A 58 -13.07 -7.20 -7.77
N GLU A 59 -13.94 -8.00 -7.17
CA GLU A 59 -15.39 -8.01 -7.46
C GLU A 59 -16.15 -6.85 -6.82
N ARG A 60 -15.54 -6.16 -5.85
CA ARG A 60 -16.08 -4.92 -5.30
C ARG A 60 -15.80 -3.80 -6.29
N SER A 61 -16.83 -3.00 -6.63
CA SER A 61 -16.65 -1.81 -7.46
C SER A 61 -15.58 -0.89 -6.84
N HIS A 62 -14.86 -0.16 -7.69
CA HIS A 62 -13.83 0.81 -7.29
C HIS A 62 -14.36 1.88 -6.29
N HIS A 63 -15.67 2.00 -6.13
CA HIS A 63 -16.34 3.00 -5.31
C HIS A 63 -17.25 2.44 -4.21
N SER A 64 -17.40 1.11 -4.08
CA SER A 64 -18.28 0.51 -3.06
C SER A 64 -17.51 -0.41 -2.10
N GLY A 65 -17.70 -0.17 -0.79
CA GLY A 65 -17.12 -0.96 0.29
C GLY A 65 -15.91 -0.31 0.99
N SER A 66 -15.79 -0.59 2.28
CA SER A 66 -14.60 -0.26 3.09
C SER A 66 -13.42 -1.11 2.63
N ALA A 67 -12.22 -0.52 2.63
CA ALA A 67 -10.99 -1.29 2.56
C ALA A 67 -10.85 -2.14 3.83
N ASP A 68 -10.48 -3.41 3.68
CA ASP A 68 -10.15 -4.30 4.80
C ASP A 68 -8.66 -4.16 5.17
N TRP A 69 -8.36 -3.18 6.00
CA TRP A 69 -7.01 -2.96 6.53
C TRP A 69 -6.53 -4.09 7.46
N SER A 70 -7.43 -4.91 8.01
CA SER A 70 -7.05 -6.04 8.86
C SER A 70 -6.25 -7.07 8.07
N THR A 71 -6.63 -7.31 6.81
CA THR A 71 -5.87 -8.22 5.93
C THR A 71 -4.43 -7.74 5.71
N ILE A 72 -4.21 -6.43 5.55
CA ILE A 72 -2.85 -5.87 5.41
C ILE A 72 -2.05 -6.10 6.69
N ARG A 73 -2.65 -5.91 7.87
CA ARG A 73 -1.98 -6.18 9.14
C ARG A 73 -1.52 -7.63 9.27
N HIS A 74 -2.33 -8.59 8.82
CA HIS A 74 -1.93 -10.00 8.82
C HIS A 74 -0.77 -10.25 7.85
N LEU A 75 -0.80 -9.64 6.65
CA LEU A 75 0.31 -9.73 5.71
C LEU A 75 1.61 -9.17 6.28
N LYS A 76 1.55 -8.02 6.97
CA LYS A 76 2.72 -7.41 7.58
C LYS A 76 3.37 -8.27 8.67
N LYS A 77 2.60 -9.14 9.32
CA LYS A 77 3.12 -10.08 10.33
C LYS A 77 3.80 -11.31 9.75
N VAL A 78 3.51 -11.67 8.50
CA VAL A 78 3.99 -12.93 7.90
C VAL A 78 5.04 -12.73 6.82
N LEU A 79 5.09 -11.56 6.19
CA LEU A 79 6.08 -11.23 5.17
C LEU A 79 7.29 -10.55 5.79
N GLU A 80 8.47 -10.85 5.27
CA GLU A 80 9.74 -10.21 5.64
C GLU A 80 10.01 -8.97 4.76
N ILE A 81 9.48 -8.94 3.55
CA ILE A 81 9.57 -7.79 2.65
C ILE A 81 8.68 -6.61 3.09
N PRO A 82 9.03 -5.36 2.70
CA PRO A 82 8.19 -4.20 2.96
C PRO A 82 6.78 -4.34 2.34
N VAL A 83 5.78 -3.96 3.12
CA VAL A 83 4.36 -3.95 2.74
C VAL A 83 3.86 -2.51 2.65
N VAL A 84 3.29 -2.15 1.50
CA VAL A 84 2.72 -0.82 1.25
C VAL A 84 1.19 -0.92 1.22
N ALA A 85 0.54 -0.23 2.14
CA ALA A 85 -0.92 -0.23 2.26
C ALA A 85 -1.57 0.66 1.19
N ASN A 86 -2.61 0.15 0.51
CA ASN A 86 -3.40 0.90 -0.47
C ASN A 86 -4.91 0.69 -0.27
N GLY A 87 -5.69 1.76 -0.45
CA GLY A 87 -7.15 1.74 -0.37
C GLY A 87 -7.72 2.68 0.69
N ASN A 88 -8.72 3.49 0.30
CA ASN A 88 -9.43 4.45 1.16
C ASN A 88 -8.56 5.52 1.85
N VAL A 89 -7.36 5.83 1.36
CA VAL A 89 -6.53 6.94 1.87
C VAL A 89 -6.74 8.19 1.02
N GLN A 90 -7.49 9.17 1.53
CA GLN A 90 -7.83 10.40 0.79
C GLN A 90 -7.15 11.64 1.35
N CYS A 91 -6.69 11.62 2.60
CA CYS A 91 -5.94 12.72 3.21
C CYS A 91 -4.87 12.21 4.17
N LEU A 92 -4.04 13.10 4.71
CA LEU A 92 -2.98 12.78 5.68
C LEU A 92 -3.50 12.01 6.90
N THR A 93 -4.63 12.41 7.48
CA THR A 93 -5.23 11.72 8.63
C THR A 93 -5.62 10.27 8.29
N ASP A 94 -6.11 10.01 7.07
CA ASP A 94 -6.42 8.64 6.65
C ASP A 94 -5.14 7.82 6.50
N ALA A 95 -4.05 8.42 6.00
CA ALA A 95 -2.76 7.76 5.90
C ALA A 95 -2.21 7.39 7.29
N GLN A 96 -2.31 8.30 8.26
CA GLN A 96 -1.91 8.07 9.66
C GLN A 96 -2.75 6.95 10.29
N ASN A 97 -4.07 6.98 10.12
CA ASN A 97 -4.95 5.93 10.61
C ASN A 97 -4.66 4.57 9.95
N CYS A 98 -4.37 4.57 8.65
CA CYS A 98 -4.00 3.38 7.89
C CYS A 98 -2.71 2.78 8.43
N LEU A 99 -1.64 3.56 8.60
CA LEU A 99 -0.37 3.10 9.18
C LEU A 99 -0.55 2.56 10.59
N LYS A 100 -1.29 3.29 11.46
CA LYS A 100 -1.56 2.86 12.83
C LYS A 100 -2.33 1.54 12.89
N HIS A 101 -3.26 1.30 11.96
CA HIS A 101 -4.06 0.08 11.95
C HIS A 101 -3.32 -1.10 11.32
N THR A 102 -2.62 -0.86 10.21
CA THR A 102 -2.01 -1.91 9.39
C THR A 102 -0.60 -2.28 9.82
N GLU A 103 0.10 -1.38 10.53
CA GLU A 103 1.53 -1.48 10.83
C GLU A 103 2.40 -1.59 9.56
N ALA A 104 1.85 -1.25 8.38
CA ALA A 104 2.53 -1.28 7.10
C ALA A 104 3.69 -0.28 7.05
N ASP A 105 4.69 -0.55 6.21
CA ASP A 105 5.91 0.27 6.11
C ASP A 105 5.67 1.58 5.36
N ALA A 106 4.66 1.63 4.50
CA ALA A 106 4.25 2.85 3.81
C ALA A 106 2.77 2.80 3.39
N VAL A 107 2.27 3.95 2.92
CA VAL A 107 0.93 4.10 2.37
C VAL A 107 1.00 4.64 0.94
N MET A 108 0.18 4.08 0.07
CA MET A 108 -0.02 4.54 -1.31
C MET A 108 -1.44 5.10 -1.46
N SER A 109 -1.56 6.36 -1.85
CA SER A 109 -2.83 6.97 -2.28
C SER A 109 -2.95 7.00 -3.80
N ALA A 110 -4.18 6.95 -4.32
CA ALA A 110 -4.47 7.09 -5.76
C ALA A 110 -5.50 8.21 -5.99
N ASN A 111 -6.78 7.97 -5.66
CA ASN A 111 -7.83 8.96 -5.94
C ASN A 111 -7.69 10.28 -5.14
N GLY A 112 -7.16 10.23 -3.91
CA GLY A 112 -6.94 11.43 -3.11
C GLY A 112 -5.99 12.42 -3.79
N ILE A 113 -4.90 11.90 -4.38
CA ILE A 113 -3.89 12.73 -5.06
C ILE A 113 -4.43 13.39 -6.34
N LEU A 114 -5.35 12.72 -7.04
CA LEU A 114 -5.99 13.27 -8.23
C LEU A 114 -6.95 14.42 -7.89
N ALA A 115 -7.62 14.34 -6.74
CA ALA A 115 -8.51 15.39 -6.26
C ALA A 115 -7.77 16.55 -5.61
N ASN A 116 -6.68 16.26 -4.89
CA ASN A 116 -5.82 17.24 -4.27
C ASN A 116 -4.37 16.72 -4.24
N PRO A 117 -3.45 17.25 -5.06
CA PRO A 117 -2.06 16.80 -5.05
C PRO A 117 -1.33 17.10 -3.73
N LYS A 118 -1.89 17.98 -2.88
CA LYS A 118 -1.33 18.38 -1.59
C LYS A 118 -1.86 17.56 -0.40
N ILE A 119 -2.45 16.39 -0.61
CA ILE A 119 -3.05 15.56 0.48
C ILE A 119 -2.09 15.19 1.61
N PHE A 120 -0.77 15.20 1.36
CA PHE A 120 0.26 14.92 2.36
C PHE A 120 0.90 16.17 2.96
N SER A 121 0.54 17.38 2.51
CA SER A 121 1.10 18.65 2.99
C SER A 121 0.55 19.11 4.34
N GLY A 122 -0.40 18.37 4.93
CA GLY A 122 -1.15 18.79 6.11
C GLY A 122 -2.33 19.72 5.80
N PHE A 123 -2.40 20.30 4.60
CA PHE A 123 -3.48 21.22 4.22
C PHE A 123 -4.67 20.49 3.56
N GLY A 124 -5.86 20.74 4.09
CA GLY A 124 -7.11 20.41 3.39
C GLY A 124 -7.55 18.94 3.48
N CYS A 125 -7.48 18.30 4.65
CA CYS A 125 -8.27 17.09 4.89
C CYS A 125 -9.76 17.46 4.98
N ARG A 126 -10.40 17.72 3.83
CA ARG A 126 -11.85 17.80 3.74
C ARG A 126 -12.39 16.41 3.51
N ARG A 127 -12.70 15.70 4.60
CA ARG A 127 -13.71 14.65 4.51
C ARG A 127 -14.98 15.33 3.99
N GLN A 128 -15.64 14.77 2.98
CA GLN A 128 -17.02 15.13 2.71
C GLN A 128 -17.88 14.60 3.88
N THR A 129 -17.74 15.23 5.03
CA THR A 129 -18.60 15.09 6.19
C THR A 129 -19.20 16.46 6.41
N LYS A 130 -20.53 16.52 6.55
CA LYS A 130 -21.24 17.70 7.03
C LYS A 130 -20.81 17.96 8.49
N HIS A 131 -19.60 18.44 8.74
CA HIS A 131 -19.19 19.13 9.95
C HIS A 131 -17.76 19.66 9.77
N LYS A 132 -17.61 20.97 10.02
CA LYS A 132 -16.33 21.68 10.06
C LYS A 132 -15.64 21.36 11.37
N ASP A 133 -14.36 21.02 11.35
CA ASP A 133 -13.47 21.27 12.49
C ASP A 133 -12.10 21.73 11.96
N ASN A 134 -11.63 22.82 12.57
CA ASN A 134 -10.34 23.44 12.38
C ASN A 134 -9.37 22.81 13.39
N ASP A 135 -8.29 22.20 12.93
CA ASP A 135 -7.09 22.00 13.75
C ASP A 135 -5.90 21.71 12.83
N GLU A 136 -5.13 22.76 12.51
CA GLU A 136 -3.81 22.63 11.91
C GLU A 136 -2.80 22.31 13.01
N LYS A 137 -2.28 21.07 13.01
CA LYS A 137 -1.02 20.76 13.69
C LYS A 137 -0.04 20.21 12.67
N SER A 138 1.02 20.99 12.42
CA SER A 138 2.20 20.55 11.68
C SER A 138 2.92 19.46 12.47
N PHE A 139 3.21 18.33 11.82
CA PHE A 139 3.98 17.24 12.41
C PHE A 139 5.01 16.74 11.39
N GLU A 140 6.23 16.48 11.86
CA GLU A 140 7.34 16.00 11.04
C GLU A 140 7.17 14.50 10.75
N VAL A 141 7.21 14.14 9.47
CA VAL A 141 7.18 12.75 9.01
C VAL A 141 8.61 12.21 9.07
N ASN A 142 8.87 11.30 10.01
CA ASN A 142 10.16 10.61 10.07
C ASN A 142 10.31 9.65 8.88
N THR A 143 11.34 9.88 8.06
CA THR A 143 11.77 8.99 7.00
C THR A 143 12.19 7.65 7.60
N ILE A 144 11.53 6.55 7.24
CA ILE A 144 11.93 5.21 7.70
C ILE A 144 13.23 4.82 6.98
N GLN A 145 14.34 4.78 7.73
CA GLN A 145 15.56 4.14 7.28
C GLN A 145 15.44 2.63 7.54
N HIS A 146 15.15 1.87 6.48
CA HIS A 146 15.17 0.40 6.48
C HIS A 146 16.55 -0.09 5.98
N PRO A 147 17.12 -1.20 6.48
CA PRO A 147 18.46 -1.70 6.12
C PRO A 147 18.68 -2.13 4.66
N MET A 148 17.72 -1.89 3.76
CA MET A 148 17.95 -2.08 2.32
C MET A 148 18.64 -0.83 1.77
N ARG A 149 19.90 -1.01 1.35
CA ARG A 149 20.77 0.01 0.74
C ARG A 149 20.00 0.93 -0.22
N GLU A 150 20.03 2.22 0.09
CA GLU A 150 19.88 3.37 -0.81
C GLU A 150 19.02 3.16 -2.06
N SER A 151 17.72 2.92 -1.89
CA SER A 151 16.71 3.21 -2.94
C SER A 151 15.28 3.08 -2.40
N LEU A 152 15.01 3.60 -1.20
CA LEU A 152 13.62 3.92 -0.87
C LEU A 152 13.29 5.20 -1.64
N VAL A 153 12.55 5.05 -2.75
CA VAL A 153 11.88 6.15 -3.41
C VAL A 153 10.98 6.78 -2.35
N SER A 154 11.43 7.89 -1.76
CA SER A 154 10.50 8.81 -1.13
C SER A 154 9.63 9.36 -2.26
N ALA A 155 8.43 8.81 -2.40
CA ALA A 155 7.43 9.36 -3.28
C ALA A 155 6.87 10.63 -2.63
N HIS A 156 7.68 11.69 -2.61
CA HIS A 156 7.23 13.06 -2.42
C HIS A 156 6.71 13.55 -3.78
N CYS A 157 5.40 13.68 -3.90
CA CYS A 157 4.84 14.53 -4.94
C CYS A 157 5.07 16.00 -4.53
N PHE A 158 6.00 16.63 -5.27
CA PHE A 158 6.28 18.07 -5.43
C PHE A 158 7.25 18.74 -4.42
N GLY A 159 8.51 18.91 -4.86
CA GLY A 159 9.20 20.22 -4.79
C GLY A 159 8.58 21.17 -5.84
N HIS A 160 8.64 22.50 -5.75
CA HIS A 160 9.54 23.43 -5.06
C HIS A 160 8.74 24.48 -4.27
#